data_AF-E8RS34-F1
#
_entry.id   AF-E8RS34-F1
#
_cell.length_a   1.000
_cell.length_b   1.000
_cell.length_c   1.000
_cell.angle_alpha   90.00
_cell.angle_beta   90.00
_cell.angle_gamma   90.00
#
_symmetry.space_group_name_H-M   'P 1'
#
loop_
_entity.id
_entity.type
_entity.pdbx_description
1 polymer ?
#
loop_
_entity_poly.entity_id
_entity_poly.type
_entity_poly.pdbx_seq_one_letter_code
_entity_poly.pdbx_strand_id
1 'polypeptide(L)'
;MVTYLEQRSIRRAIRRDELKQIVPLSDSTIYDMERKGEFPQRFYLTSRSPVWDLSEVETWLETRKEMSRSKKMKVVTPDVRLRKARPVRSTD
;
A
#
# COMPACT_ATOMS: atom_id res chain seq x y z
N MET A 1 -18.84 -27.63 -0.56
CA MET A 1 -17.38 -27.74 -0.73
C MET A 1 -17.02 -27.09 -2.05
N VAL A 2 -16.61 -25.83 -2.04
CA VAL A 2 -16.25 -25.13 -3.29
C VAL A 2 -14.79 -25.43 -3.58
N THR A 3 -14.54 -26.26 -4.59
CA THR A 3 -13.19 -26.59 -5.08
C THR A 3 -12.66 -25.40 -5.88
N TYR A 4 -11.64 -24.73 -5.34
CA TYR A 4 -10.90 -23.66 -5.99
C TYR A 4 -10.28 -24.17 -7.29
N LEU A 5 -10.69 -23.60 -8.43
CA LEU A 5 -9.89 -23.66 -9.64
C LEU A 5 -8.64 -22.85 -9.37
N GLU A 6 -7.57 -23.57 -9.05
CA GLU A 6 -6.20 -23.06 -9.00
C GLU A 6 -5.90 -22.49 -10.39
N GLN A 7 -6.13 -21.18 -10.53
CA GLN A 7 -5.90 -20.46 -11.76
C GLN A 7 -4.38 -20.37 -11.92
N ARG A 8 -3.78 -21.44 -12.46
CA ARG A 8 -2.39 -21.55 -12.90
C ARG A 8 -2.17 -20.69 -14.14
N SER A 9 -2.59 -19.44 -14.08
CA SER A 9 -2.04 -18.40 -14.94
C SER A 9 -0.61 -18.18 -14.47
N ILE A 10 0.33 -18.04 -15.40
CA ILE A 10 1.73 -17.74 -15.09
C ILE A 10 1.73 -16.48 -14.22
N ARG A 11 1.93 -16.67 -12.91
CA ARG A 11 1.93 -15.58 -11.94
C ARG A 11 3.14 -14.71 -12.25
N ARG A 12 2.88 -13.49 -12.70
CA ARG A 12 3.94 -12.53 -13.04
C ARG A 12 4.67 -12.17 -11.74
N ALA A 13 5.91 -12.63 -11.62
CA ALA A 13 6.79 -12.25 -10.53
C ALA A 13 7.45 -10.90 -10.85
N ILE A 14 7.33 -9.95 -9.93
CA ILE A 14 7.89 -8.62 -10.07
C ILE A 14 9.10 -8.45 -9.15
N ARG A 15 10.12 -7.76 -9.65
CA ARG A 15 11.31 -7.39 -8.88
C ARG A 15 11.07 -6.06 -8.17
N ARG A 16 11.97 -5.72 -7.23
CA ARG A 16 11.94 -4.50 -6.42
C ARG A 16 11.74 -3.22 -7.24
N ASP A 17 12.43 -3.08 -8.37
CA ASP A 17 12.37 -1.85 -9.17
C ASP A 17 10.98 -1.65 -9.79
N GLU A 18 10.36 -2.73 -10.24
CA GLU A 18 8.99 -2.74 -10.77
C GLU A 18 7.96 -2.57 -9.65
N LEU A 19 8.17 -3.23 -8.51
CA LEU A 19 7.32 -3.08 -7.34
C LEU A 19 7.22 -1.61 -6.91
N LYS A 20 8.33 -0.87 -6.92
CA LYS A 20 8.35 0.56 -6.58
C LYS A 20 7.57 1.45 -7.54
N GLN A 21 7.41 1.05 -8.81
CA GLN A 21 6.57 1.78 -9.75
C GLN A 21 5.08 1.62 -9.42
N ILE A 22 4.71 0.44 -8.91
CA ILE A 22 3.32 0.10 -8.58
C ILE A 22 2.97 0.62 -7.17
N VAL A 23 3.84 0.33 -6.21
CA VAL A 23 3.70 0.66 -4.79
C VAL A 23 4.80 1.68 -4.47
N PRO A 24 4.48 2.99 -4.42
CA PRO A 24 5.45 4.04 -4.13
C PRO A 24 5.76 4.12 -2.63
N LEU A 25 6.06 2.98 -2.00
CA LEU A 25 6.54 2.87 -0.62
C LEU A 25 8.05 2.65 -0.60
N SER A 26 8.67 3.08 0.50
CA SER A 26 10.09 2.79 0.72
C SER A 26 10.28 1.32 1.10
N ASP A 27 11.50 0.82 0.88
CA ASP A 27 11.85 -0.57 1.17
C ASP A 27 11.80 -0.92 2.65
N SER A 28 12.15 0.04 3.51
CA SER A 28 12.04 -0.13 4.95
C SER A 28 10.58 -0.27 5.36
N THR A 29 9.68 0.54 4.76
CA THR A 29 8.25 0.41 5.01
C THR A 29 7.71 -0.94 4.51
N ILE A 30 8.11 -1.39 3.32
CA ILE A 30 7.72 -2.71 2.81
C ILE A 30 8.20 -3.80 3.77
N TYR A 31 9.47 -3.78 4.20
CA TYR A 31 10.01 -4.75 5.16
C TYR A 31 9.27 -4.73 6.50
N ASP A 32 8.98 -3.56 7.05
CA ASP A 32 8.24 -3.42 8.30
C ASP A 32 6.81 -3.96 8.18
N MET A 33 6.15 -3.73 7.04
CA MET A 33 4.81 -4.25 6.78
C MET A 33 4.82 -5.76 6.53
N GLU A 34 5.81 -6.30 5.82
CA GLU A 34 6.02 -7.75 5.68
C GLU A 34 6.18 -8.41 7.05
N ARG A 35 7.01 -7.83 7.94
CA ARG A 35 7.18 -8.33 9.31
C ARG A 35 5.89 -8.32 10.13
N LYS A 36 4.99 -7.37 9.87
CA LYS A 36 3.67 -7.29 10.51
C LYS A 36 2.63 -8.20 9.85
N GLY A 37 2.94 -8.82 8.72
CA GLY A 37 1.98 -9.58 7.91
C GLY A 37 0.95 -8.70 7.20
N GLU A 38 1.23 -7.40 7.07
CA GLU A 38 0.35 -6.43 6.41
C GLU A 38 0.64 -6.28 4.91
N PHE A 39 1.71 -6.90 4.40
CA PHE A 39 2.13 -6.84 3.00
C PHE A 39 2.38 -8.26 2.45
N PRO A 40 2.16 -8.51 1.14
CA PRO A 40 2.44 -9.80 0.52
C PRO A 40 3.86 -10.32 0.81
N GLN A 41 3.96 -11.61 1.09
CA GLN A 41 5.23 -12.21 1.47
C GLN A 41 6.12 -12.40 0.25
N ARG A 42 7.36 -11.90 0.32
CA ARG A 42 8.38 -12.16 -0.70
C ARG A 42 8.78 -13.64 -0.74
N PHE A 43 9.07 -14.14 -1.93
CA PHE A 43 9.76 -15.39 -2.14
C PHE A 43 11.05 -15.17 -2.95
N TYR A 44 11.96 -16.14 -2.91
CA TYR A 44 13.28 -16.00 -3.51
C TYR A 44 13.41 -16.89 -4.75
N LEU A 45 13.72 -16.29 -5.90
CA LEU A 45 14.14 -17.06 -7.08
C LEU A 45 15.57 -17.59 -6.90
N THR A 46 16.42 -16.80 -6.25
CA THR A 46 17.79 -17.12 -5.86
C THR A 46 18.09 -16.48 -4.51
N SER A 47 19.19 -16.85 -3.85
CA SER A 47 19.54 -16.37 -2.49
C SER A 47 19.56 -14.84 -2.31
N ARG A 48 19.66 -14.06 -3.40
CA ARG A 48 19.67 -12.59 -3.38
C ARG A 48 18.55 -11.94 -4.19
N SER A 49 17.66 -12.72 -4.80
CA SER A 49 16.59 -12.19 -5.66
C SER A 49 15.22 -12.42 -5.02
N PRO A 50 14.81 -11.56 -4.07
CA PRO A 50 13.44 -11.52 -3.62
C PRO A 50 12.54 -10.99 -4.74
N VAL A 51 11.40 -11.64 -4.91
CA VAL A 51 10.35 -11.28 -5.85
C VAL A 51 9.01 -11.36 -5.15
N TRP A 52 8.04 -10.66 -5.72
CA TRP A 52 6.66 -10.65 -5.26
C TRP A 52 5.74 -11.14 -6.38
N ASP A 53 4.64 -11.77 -6.03
CA ASP A 53 3.57 -12.06 -6.98
C ASP A 53 2.78 -10.77 -7.23
N LEU A 54 2.69 -10.35 -8.50
CA LEU A 54 1.95 -9.16 -8.89
C LEU A 54 0.48 -9.24 -8.47
N SER A 55 -0.15 -10.41 -8.56
CA SER A 55 -1.57 -10.56 -8.24
C SER A 55 -1.86 -10.41 -6.75
N GLU A 56 -0.93 -10.83 -5.88
CA GLU A 56 -1.04 -10.60 -4.44
C GLU A 56 -0.88 -9.12 -4.11
N VAL A 57 0.05 -8.43 -4.79
CA VAL A 57 0.27 -6.99 -4.62
C VAL A 57 -0.94 -6.19 -5.08
N GLU A 58 -1.57 -6.55 -6.20
CA GLU A 58 -2.81 -5.93 -6.67
C GLU A 58 -3.97 -6.15 -5.70
N THR A 59 -4.16 -7.39 -5.23
CA THR A 59 -5.20 -7.71 -4.23
C THR A 59 -4.99 -6.92 -2.93
N TRP A 60 -3.74 -6.77 -2.51
CA TRP A 60 -3.38 -5.96 -1.36
C TRP A 60 -3.71 -4.47 -1.57
N LEU A 61 -3.43 -3.91 -2.76
CA LEU A 61 -3.79 -2.53 -3.11
C LEU A 61 -5.30 -2.31 -3.08
N GLU A 62 -6.08 -3.26 -3.62
CA GLU A 62 -7.55 -3.20 -3.57
C GLU A 62 -8.07 -3.21 -2.14
N THR A 63 -7.54 -4.12 -1.31
CA THR A 63 -7.85 -4.18 0.12
C THR A 63 -7.50 -2.86 0.81
N ARG A 64 -6.34 -2.27 0.50
CA ARG A 64 -5.93 -0.95 1.04
C ARG A 64 -6.86 0.17 0.61
N LYS A 65 -7.33 0.15 -0.63
CA LYS A 65 -8.28 1.11 -1.19
C LYS A 65 -9.65 1.01 -0.50
N GLU A 66 -10.11 -0.21 -0.21
CA GLU A 66 -11.35 -0.41 0.51
C GLU A 66 -11.23 -0.02 1.99
N MET A 67 -10.10 -0.35 2.61
CA MET A 67 -9.78 0.09 3.97
C MET A 67 -9.69 1.61 4.07
N SER A 68 -9.16 2.31 3.06
CA SER A 68 -9.10 3.78 3.07
C SER A 68 -10.45 4.45 2.79
N ARG A 69 -11.32 3.81 2.01
CA ARG A 69 -12.71 4.27 1.81
C ARG A 69 -13.56 4.11 3.06
N SER A 70 -13.50 2.93 3.68
CA SER A 70 -14.24 2.60 4.90
C SER A 70 -13.72 3.38 6.10
N LYS A 71 -12.40 3.44 6.27
CA LYS A 71 -11.73 4.34 7.20
C LYS A 71 -11.71 5.72 6.57
N LYS A 72 -12.86 6.41 6.56
CA LYS A 72 -12.96 7.85 6.25
C LYS A 72 -11.89 8.57 7.06
N MET A 73 -10.71 8.73 6.47
CA MET A 73 -9.59 9.36 7.11
C MET A 73 -10.02 10.81 7.13
N LYS A 74 -10.53 11.27 8.30
CA LYS A 74 -10.79 12.68 8.51
C LYS A 74 -9.45 13.34 8.26
N VAL A 75 -9.27 13.94 7.09
CA VAL A 75 -8.18 14.86 6.86
C VAL A 75 -8.41 15.92 7.92
N VAL A 76 -7.61 15.89 8.98
CA VAL A 76 -7.63 16.93 10.00
C VAL A 76 -7.01 18.13 9.33
N THR A 77 -7.82 18.85 8.54
CA THR A 77 -7.46 20.16 8.05
C THR A 77 -7.48 21.07 9.27
N PRO A 78 -6.33 21.58 9.74
CA PRO A 78 -6.33 22.51 10.85
C PRO A 78 -7.15 23.73 10.46
N ASP A 79 -8.12 24.11 11.29
CA ASP A 79 -8.91 25.31 11.05
C ASP A 79 -7.97 26.52 10.97
N VAL A 80 -7.94 27.15 9.79
CA VAL A 80 -7.04 28.26 9.47
C VAL A 80 -7.34 29.47 10.35
N ARG A 81 -8.57 29.62 10.85
CA ARG A 81 -8.98 30.71 11.74
C ARG A 81 -8.39 30.60 13.14
N LEU A 82 -7.97 29.40 13.55
CA LEU A 82 -7.33 29.16 14.85
C LEU A 82 -5.81 29.38 14.82
N ARG A 83 -5.25 29.82 13.69
CA ARG A 83 -3.79 30.04 13.58
C ARG A 83 -3.36 31.27 14.38
N LYS A 84 -2.44 31.07 15.33
CA LYS A 84 -1.79 32.16 16.09
C LYS A 84 -0.97 33.09 15.19
N ALA A 85 -0.30 32.53 14.17
CA ALA A 85 0.47 33.28 13.20
C ALA A 85 -0.31 33.41 11.89
N ARG A 86 -0.43 34.65 11.37
CA ARG A 86 -1.19 35.03 10.15
C ARG A 86 -2.70 34.74 10.25
N PRO A 87 -3.42 35.47 11.12
CA PRO A 87 -4.87 35.36 11.20
C PRO A 87 -5.54 35.82 9.90
N VAL A 88 -6.66 35.19 9.56
CA VAL A 88 -7.48 35.59 8.41
C VAL A 88 -8.10 36.96 8.71
N ARG A 89 -7.91 37.95 7.83
CA ARG A 89 -8.59 39.25 7.96
C ARG A 89 -10.09 39.03 7.83
N SER A 90 -10.86 39.47 8.83
CA SER A 90 -12.31 39.61 8.72
C SER A 90 -12.61 40.77 7.77
N THR A 91 -13.38 40.51 6.71
CA THR A 91 -14.01 41.57 5.91
C THR A 91 -15.22 42.05 6.70
N ASP A 92 -15.23 43.34 7.02
CA ASP A 92 -16.37 44.09 7.57
C ASP A 92 -17.44 44.32 6.49
#